data_AF-A0A926PZ18-F1
#
_entry.id   AF-A0A926PZ18-F1
#
_cell.length_a   1.000
_cell.length_b   1.000
_cell.length_c   1.000
_cell.angle_alpha   90.00
_cell.angle_beta   90.00
_cell.angle_gamma   90.00
#
_symmetry.space_group_name_H-M   'P 1'
#
loop_
_entity.id
_entity.type
_entity.pdbx_description
1 polymer ?
#
loop_
_entity_poly.entity_id
_entity_poly.type
_entity_poly.pdbx_seq_one_letter_code
_entity_poly.pdbx_strand_id
1 'polypeptide(L)' 'MEPPDPSGDPREEIRRAKTAYDEARKKLFATIKAALAEGIGPSTIARDSGFTREYITKIRDGKGPRDI' A
#
# COMPACT_ATOMS: atom_id res chain seq x y z
N MET A 1 -37.38 7.36 -23.35
CA MET A 1 -36.93 6.79 -22.07
C MET A 1 -35.53 6.28 -22.32
N GLU A 2 -34.54 7.16 -22.17
CA GLU A 2 -33.13 6.75 -22.29
C GLU A 2 -32.82 5.76 -21.17
N PRO A 3 -32.11 4.65 -21.46
CA PRO A 3 -31.62 3.79 -20.39
C PRO A 3 -30.67 4.61 -19.50
N PRO A 4 -30.71 4.45 -18.16
CA PRO A 4 -29.71 5.07 -17.31
C PRO A 4 -28.33 4.56 -17.75
N ASP A 5 -27.43 5.48 -18.07
CA ASP A 5 -26.03 5.19 -18.37
C ASP A 5 -25.45 4.35 -17.22
N PRO A 6 -25.00 3.10 -17.45
CA PRO A 6 -24.46 2.24 -16.40
C PRO A 6 -23.06 2.67 -15.93
N SER A 7 -22.54 3.81 -16.37
CA SER A 7 -21.19 4.26 -16.07
C SER A 7 -21.21 5.24 -14.90
N GLY A 8 -20.90 4.76 -13.68
CA GLY A 8 -20.49 5.67 -12.62
C GLY A 8 -19.35 6.56 -13.13
N ASP A 9 -19.28 7.82 -12.70
CA ASP A 9 -18.23 8.76 -13.13
C ASP A 9 -16.85 8.08 -12.95
N PRO A 10 -16.06 7.87 -14.02
CA PRO A 10 -14.75 7.24 -13.92
C PRO A 10 -13.83 7.90 -12.89
N ARG A 11 -14.02 9.20 -12.62
CA ARG A 11 -13.30 9.93 -11.56
C ARG A 11 -13.73 9.48 -10.17
N GLU A 12 -15.00 9.17 -9.94
CA GLU A 12 -15.45 8.57 -8.68
C GLU A 12 -14.89 7.17 -8.49
N GLU A 13 -14.86 6.34 -9.54
CA GLU A 13 -14.26 5.01 -9.48
C GLU A 13 -12.76 5.08 -9.15
N ILE A 14 -12.03 6.01 -9.78
CA ILE A 14 -10.62 6.28 -9.45
C ILE A 14 -10.46 6.70 -7.98
N ARG A 15 -11.32 7.58 -7.45
CA ARG A 15 -11.27 7.99 -6.04
C ARG A 15 -11.54 6.82 -5.08
N ARG A 16 -12.50 5.96 -5.40
CA ARG A 16 -12.80 4.75 -4.62
C ARG A 16 -11.63 3.77 -4.65
N ALA A 17 -11.09 3.48 -5.83
CA ALA A 17 -9.92 2.62 -6.00
C ALA A 17 -8.70 3.16 -5.26
N LYS A 18 -8.48 4.49 -5.31
CA LYS A 18 -7.41 5.16 -4.56
C LYS A 18 -7.59 4.99 -3.05
N THR A 19 -8.81 5.15 -2.54
CA THR A 19 -9.11 4.98 -1.11
C THR A 19 -8.83 3.54 -0.66
N ALA A 20 -9.31 2.55 -1.42
CA ALA A 20 -9.04 1.14 -1.14
C ALA A 20 -7.54 0.82 -1.20
N TYR A 21 -6.82 1.38 -2.17
CA TYR A 21 -5.37 1.25 -2.27
C TYR A 21 -4.64 1.87 -1.07
N ASP A 22 -5.03 3.09 -0.65
CA ASP A 22 -4.44 3.76 0.51
C ASP A 22 -4.66 2.96 1.81
N GLU A 23 -5.83 2.34 1.98
CA GLU A 23 -6.12 1.45 3.12
C GLU A 23 -5.31 0.16 3.08
N ALA A 24 -5.29 -0.54 1.94
CA ALA A 24 -4.51 -1.75 1.75
C ALA A 24 -3.01 -1.50 1.98
N ARG A 25 -2.50 -0.37 1.47
CA ARG A 25 -1.11 0.05 1.66
C ARG A 25 -0.80 0.33 3.13
N LYS A 26 -1.68 1.03 3.86
CA LYS A 26 -1.51 1.26 5.30
C LYS A 26 -1.44 -0.06 6.08
N LYS A 27 -2.34 -1.01 5.76
CA LYS A 27 -2.36 -2.34 6.39
C LYS A 27 -1.06 -3.10 6.13
N LEU A 28 -0.60 -3.14 4.88
CA LEU A 28 0.66 -3.79 4.51
C LEU A 28 1.85 -3.19 5.26
N PHE A 29 1.92 -1.87 5.34
CA PHE A 29 3.03 -1.20 6.03
C PHE A 29 3.01 -1.45 7.54
N ALA A 30 1.82 -1.52 8.16
CA ALA A 30 1.69 -1.91 9.56
C ALA A 30 2.20 -3.34 9.78
N THR A 31 1.84 -4.29 8.91
CA THR A 31 2.34 -5.67 8.97
C THR A 31 3.85 -5.75 8.83
N ILE A 32 4.44 -5.02 7.87
CA ILE A 32 5.89 -4.96 7.69
C ILE A 32 6.58 -4.43 8.95
N LYS A 33 6.04 -3.37 9.57
CA LYS A 33 6.59 -2.81 10.81
C LYS A 33 6.49 -3.79 11.98
N ALA A 34 5.38 -4.51 12.11
CA ALA A 34 5.22 -5.55 13.13
C ALA A 34 6.25 -6.68 12.95
N ALA A 35 6.42 -7.19 11.73
CA ALA A 35 7.43 -8.21 11.41
C ALA A 35 8.85 -7.74 11.76
N LEU A 36 9.19 -6.48 11.46
CA LEU A 36 10.46 -5.89 11.85
C LEU A 36 10.63 -5.80 13.37
N ALA A 37 9.57 -5.47 14.12
CA ALA A 37 9.58 -5.41 15.57
C ALA A 37 9.72 -6.79 16.22
N GLU A 38 9.22 -7.85 15.57
CA GLU A 38 9.41 -9.25 15.95
C GLU A 38 10.83 -9.78 15.62
N GLY A 39 11.69 -8.95 15.03
CA GLY A 39 13.06 -9.30 14.67
C GLY A 39 13.21 -10.00 13.33
N ILE A 40 12.15 -10.06 12.51
CA ILE A 40 12.24 -10.60 11.15
C ILE A 40 13.10 -9.66 10.30
N GLY A 41 14.16 -10.22 9.71
CA GLY A 41 15.12 -9.45 8.93
C GLY A 41 14.51 -8.79 7.68
N PRO A 42 14.95 -7.58 7.29
CA PRO A 42 14.45 -6.88 6.11
C PRO A 42 14.54 -7.68 4.80
N SER A 43 15.54 -8.55 4.68
CA SER A 43 15.72 -9.41 3.50
C SER A 43 14.66 -10.51 3.38
N THR A 44 14.15 -11.02 4.50
CA THR A 44 13.08 -12.02 4.50
C THR A 44 11.77 -11.36 4.09
N ILE A 45 11.43 -10.24 4.74
CA ILE A 45 10.23 -9.45 4.42
C ILE A 45 10.24 -8.99 2.95
N ALA A 46 11.40 -8.59 2.43
CA ALA A 46 11.57 -8.22 1.02
C ALA A 46 11.17 -9.36 0.06
N ARG A 47 11.57 -10.60 0.34
CA ARG A 47 11.20 -11.77 -0.48
C ARG A 47 9.71 -12.04 -0.43
N ASP A 48 9.09 -11.97 0.75
CA ASP A 48 7.67 -12.30 0.92
C ASP A 48 6.74 -11.22 0.37
N SER A 49 7.13 -9.95 0.48
CA SER A 49 6.34 -8.79 0.02
C SER A 49 6.60 -8.39 -1.43
N GLY A 50 7.64 -8.93 -2.07
CA GLY A 50 8.08 -8.51 -3.41
C GLY A 50 8.75 -7.13 -3.44
N PHE A 51 9.04 -6.53 -2.29
CA PHE A 51 9.76 -5.27 -2.20
C PHE A 51 11.27 -5.44 -2.13
N THR A 52 12.01 -4.38 -2.43
CA THR A 52 13.46 -4.38 -2.20
C THR A 52 13.76 -4.23 -0.70
N ARG A 53 14.90 -4.78 -0.26
CA ARG A 53 15.39 -4.60 1.11
C ARG A 53 15.49 -3.13 1.51
N GLU A 54 15.99 -2.29 0.61
CA GLU A 54 16.10 -0.85 0.83
C GLU A 54 14.72 -0.21 1.06
N TYR A 55 13.71 -0.66 0.34
CA TYR A 55 12.35 -0.17 0.50
C TYR A 55 11.74 -0.57 1.85
N ILE A 56 11.99 -1.79 2.32
CA ILE A 56 11.59 -2.22 3.68
C ILE A 56 12.24 -1.35 4.75
N THR A 57 13.54 -1.03 4.61
CA THR A 57 14.25 -0.12 5.52
C THR A 57 13.64 1.29 5.50
N LYS A 58 13.25 1.80 4.33
CA LYS A 58 12.55 3.10 4.23
C LYS A 58 11.19 3.09 4.94
N ILE A 59 10.43 1.99 4.85
CA ILE A 59 9.16 1.83 5.56
C ILE A 59 9.38 1.83 7.08
N ARG A 60 10.45 1.16 7.56
CA ARG A 60 10.85 1.18 8.97
C ARG A 60 11.14 2.59 9.46
N ASP A 61 11.92 3.35 8.70
CA ASP A 61 12.38 4.69 9.06
C ASP A 61 11.30 5.77 8.88
N GLY A 62 10.09 5.40 8.49
CA GLY A 62 8.99 6.33 8.23
C GLY A 62 9.09 7.08 6.89
N LYS A 63 10.23 7.01 6.21
CA LYS A 63 10.51 7.62 4.89
C LYS A 63 9.91 6.84 3.72
N GLY A 64 8.66 6.41 3.86
CA GLY A 64 7.93 5.81 2.76
C GLY A 64 7.73 6.84 1.62
N PRO A 65 7.29 6.42 0.41
CA PRO A 65 7.14 7.31 -0.76
C PRO A 65 6.20 8.51 -0.63
N ARG A 66 5.70 8.84 0.56
CA ARG A 66 4.85 10.02 0.83
C ARG A 66 5.63 11.18 1.46
N ASP A 67 6.93 11.00 1.74
CA ASP A 67 7.84 12.05 2.22
C ASP A 67 8.78 12.60 1.12
N ILE A 68 8.37 12.49 -0.15
CA ILE A 68 8.99 13.15 -1.30
C ILE A 68 7.90 13.90 -2.07
#